data_AF-A0A938MPW5-F1
#
_entry.id   AF-A0A938MPW5-F1
#
_cell.length_a   1.000
_cell.length_b   1.000
_cell.length_c   1.000
_cell.angle_alpha   90.00
_cell.angle_beta   90.00
_cell.angle_gamma   90.00
#
_symmetry.space_group_name_H-M   'P 1'
#
loop_
_entity.id
_entity.type
_entity.pdbx_description
1 polymer ?
#
loop_
_entity_poly.entity_id
_entity_poly.type
_entity_poly.pdbx_seq_one_letter_code
_entity_poly.pdbx_strand_id
1 'polypeptide(L)'
;MYTLLAARNRGLQAEALEFARDLIRTPSPSQHEHAVARLVADRMGTLGFDRVLTDEFGNVVGILFGRQTQPTVMLNAHMDTAEAGESAAWSTSAHAGDVRDDVLYGLGASDCKAGLAAQIYAACLLKRSLLPLRGNLIVAATVSEEQGGSLGLRHLMRDTLPSLGLQPDFVVLGEPTSLSIYYGHDGSAMFEVVIDGPDRFQV
;
A
#
# COMPACT_ATOMS: atom_id res chain seq x y z
N MET A 1 -1.56 -6.85 -28.00
CA MET A 1 -1.00 -6.78 -26.63
C MET A 1 -2.03 -6.25 -25.64
N TYR A 2 -2.56 -5.03 -25.82
CA TYR A 2 -3.59 -4.44 -24.95
C TYR A 2 -4.80 -5.35 -24.70
N THR A 3 -5.41 -5.91 -25.75
CA THR A 3 -6.59 -6.80 -25.62
C THR A 3 -6.30 -8.07 -24.80
N LEU A 4 -5.09 -8.62 -24.92
CA LEU A 4 -4.68 -9.82 -24.18
C LEU A 4 -4.49 -9.51 -22.69
N LEU A 5 -3.87 -8.37 -22.38
CA LEU A 5 -3.75 -7.87 -21.02
C LEU A 5 -5.12 -7.52 -20.44
N ALA A 6 -6.00 -6.88 -21.20
CA ALA A 6 -7.35 -6.53 -20.76
C ALA A 6 -8.21 -7.77 -20.46
N ALA A 7 -8.13 -8.82 -21.28
CA ALA A 7 -8.83 -10.07 -21.03
C ALA A 7 -8.32 -10.78 -19.76
N ARG A 8 -6.99 -10.81 -19.56
CA ARG A 8 -6.40 -11.37 -18.33
C ARG A 8 -6.71 -10.54 -17.09
N ASN A 9 -6.71 -9.22 -17.23
CA ASN A 9 -7.09 -8.31 -16.16
C ASN A 9 -8.51 -8.61 -15.65
N ARG A 10 -9.48 -8.80 -16.56
CA ARG A 10 -10.84 -9.20 -16.17
C ARG A 10 -10.88 -10.51 -15.37
N GLY A 11 -10.00 -11.46 -15.71
CA GLY A 11 -9.86 -12.71 -14.94
C GLY A 11 -9.30 -12.51 -13.53
N LEU A 12 -8.54 -11.44 -13.28
CA LEU A 12 -7.91 -11.15 -11.99
C LEU A 12 -8.75 -10.22 -11.10
N GLN A 13 -9.79 -9.58 -11.62
CA GLN A 13 -10.59 -8.59 -10.86
C GLN A 13 -11.20 -9.18 -9.59
N ALA A 14 -11.74 -10.40 -9.66
CA ALA A 14 -12.30 -11.07 -8.49
C ALA A 14 -11.23 -11.41 -7.44
N GLU A 15 -10.04 -11.88 -7.87
CA GLU A 15 -8.92 -12.17 -6.97
C GLU A 15 -8.37 -10.90 -6.32
N ALA A 16 -8.29 -9.80 -7.08
CA ALA A 16 -7.84 -8.50 -6.59
C ALA A 16 -8.83 -7.90 -5.59
N LEU A 17 -10.14 -7.98 -5.89
CA LEU A 17 -11.20 -7.55 -4.99
C LEU A 17 -11.18 -8.35 -3.69
N GLU A 18 -11.10 -9.68 -3.75
CA GLU A 18 -11.06 -10.50 -2.52
C GLU A 18 -9.81 -10.21 -1.71
N PHE A 19 -8.66 -10.00 -2.36
CA PHE A 19 -7.46 -9.59 -1.65
C PHE A 19 -7.61 -8.20 -0.98
N ALA A 20 -8.24 -7.22 -1.64
CA ALA A 20 -8.55 -5.94 -1.01
C ALA A 20 -9.46 -6.11 0.23
N ARG A 21 -10.41 -7.04 0.18
CA ARG A 21 -11.27 -7.38 1.32
C ARG A 21 -10.48 -8.05 2.45
N ASP A 22 -9.58 -8.97 2.13
CA ASP A 22 -8.67 -9.60 3.11
C ASP A 22 -7.77 -8.57 3.80
N LEU A 23 -7.27 -7.58 3.06
CA LEU A 23 -6.53 -6.46 3.62
C LEU A 23 -7.41 -5.65 4.60
N ILE A 24 -8.64 -5.31 4.23
CA ILE A 24 -9.57 -4.55 5.12
C ILE A 24 -9.90 -5.35 6.40
N ARG A 25 -10.13 -6.65 6.26
CA ARG A 25 -10.42 -7.58 7.35
C ARG A 25 -9.24 -7.84 8.28
N THR A 26 -8.05 -7.41 7.89
CA THR A 26 -6.84 -7.46 8.72
C THR A 26 -6.57 -6.06 9.25
N PRO A 27 -6.99 -5.73 10.49
CA PRO A 27 -6.72 -4.43 11.08
C PRO A 27 -5.22 -4.14 11.10
N SER A 28 -4.87 -2.90 10.75
CA SER A 28 -3.48 -2.47 10.63
C SER A 28 -3.35 -0.99 11.00
N PRO A 29 -3.74 -0.57 12.22
CA PRO A 29 -3.41 0.78 12.64
C PRO A 29 -1.89 0.98 12.59
N SER A 30 -1.44 2.20 12.34
CA SER A 30 -0.01 2.48 12.20
C SER A 30 0.79 1.95 13.40
N GLN A 31 2.00 1.45 13.12
CA GLN A 31 2.87 0.68 14.03
C GLN A 31 2.38 -0.74 14.43
N HIS A 32 1.22 -1.18 13.95
CA HIS A 32 0.68 -2.52 14.20
C HIS A 32 0.45 -3.33 12.92
N GLU A 33 1.18 -3.03 11.85
CA GLU A 33 0.99 -3.55 10.49
C GLU A 33 1.50 -4.98 10.29
N HIS A 34 2.12 -5.61 11.29
CA HIS A 34 2.76 -6.93 11.19
C HIS A 34 1.88 -8.02 10.55
N ALA A 35 0.59 -8.09 10.90
CA ALA A 35 -0.32 -9.10 10.36
C ALA A 35 -0.65 -8.85 8.88
N VAL A 36 -0.88 -7.59 8.50
CA VAL A 36 -1.15 -7.23 7.10
C VAL A 36 0.12 -7.34 6.24
N ALA A 37 1.29 -7.01 6.79
CA ALA A 37 2.57 -7.17 6.12
C ALA A 37 2.83 -8.65 5.77
N ARG A 38 2.56 -9.57 6.70
CA ARG A 38 2.64 -11.00 6.43
C ARG A 38 1.67 -11.43 5.32
N LEU A 39 0.41 -10.99 5.39
CA LEU A 39 -0.59 -11.28 4.37
C LEU A 39 -0.16 -10.79 2.97
N VAL A 40 0.41 -9.58 2.88
CA VAL A 40 0.93 -9.01 1.63
C VAL A 40 2.12 -9.81 1.11
N ALA A 41 3.09 -10.15 1.96
CA ALA A 41 4.26 -10.93 1.57
C ALA A 41 3.88 -12.32 1.05
N ASP A 42 3.00 -13.01 1.77
CA ASP A 42 2.48 -14.33 1.36
C ASP A 42 1.75 -14.21 0.01
N ARG A 43 0.91 -13.18 -0.16
CA ARG A 43 0.20 -12.94 -1.42
C ARG A 43 1.18 -12.70 -2.57
N MET A 44 2.14 -11.80 -2.43
CA MET A 44 3.15 -11.54 -3.47
C MET A 44 3.92 -12.82 -3.84
N GLY A 45 4.26 -13.65 -2.85
CA GLY A 45 4.89 -14.96 -3.07
C GLY A 45 4.03 -15.87 -3.94
N THR A 46 2.74 -16.03 -3.62
CA THR A 46 1.81 -16.85 -4.42
C THR A 46 1.57 -16.32 -5.83
N LEU A 47 1.70 -15.01 -6.04
CA LEU A 47 1.51 -14.36 -7.34
C LEU A 47 2.76 -14.45 -8.25
N GLY A 48 3.87 -14.99 -7.75
CA GLY A 48 5.06 -15.31 -8.52
C GLY A 48 6.00 -14.13 -8.73
N PHE A 49 6.07 -13.19 -7.78
CA PHE A 49 7.11 -12.15 -7.78
C PHE A 49 8.50 -12.81 -7.74
N ASP A 50 9.50 -12.22 -8.41
CA ASP A 50 10.84 -12.82 -8.50
C ASP A 50 11.58 -12.77 -7.17
N ARG A 51 11.28 -11.73 -6.37
CA ARG A 51 11.75 -11.60 -5.00
C ARG A 51 10.68 -10.92 -4.16
N VAL A 52 10.48 -11.43 -2.95
CA VAL A 52 9.66 -10.81 -1.92
C VAL A 52 10.48 -10.74 -0.65
N LEU A 53 10.47 -9.61 0.03
CA LEU A 53 11.11 -9.43 1.32
C LEU A 53 10.31 -8.48 2.20
N THR A 54 10.47 -8.62 3.50
CA THR A 54 10.04 -7.65 4.51
C THR A 54 11.30 -7.03 5.10
N ASP A 55 11.39 -5.71 5.13
CA ASP A 55 12.54 -5.02 5.71
C ASP A 55 12.43 -4.89 7.24
N GLU A 56 13.43 -4.29 7.87
CA GLU A 56 13.49 -4.15 9.33
C GLU A 56 12.42 -3.19 9.89
N PHE A 57 11.88 -2.29 9.07
CA PHE A 57 10.82 -1.36 9.46
C PHE A 57 9.43 -1.98 9.29
N GLY A 58 9.31 -3.09 8.57
CA GLY A 58 8.07 -3.79 8.29
C GLY A 58 7.48 -3.52 6.91
N ASN A 59 8.17 -2.77 6.05
CA ASN A 59 7.73 -2.60 4.66
C ASN A 59 7.85 -3.93 3.92
N VAL A 60 6.91 -4.22 3.02
CA VAL A 60 6.96 -5.40 2.16
C VAL A 60 7.28 -4.98 0.73
N VAL A 61 8.33 -5.58 0.17
CA VAL A 61 8.84 -5.24 -1.16
C VAL A 61 8.76 -6.47 -2.06
N GLY A 62 7.94 -6.38 -3.10
CA GLY A 62 7.90 -7.34 -4.20
C GLY A 62 8.64 -6.79 -5.41
N ILE A 63 9.45 -7.62 -6.07
CA ILE A 63 10.26 -7.21 -7.23
C ILE A 63 10.01 -8.14 -8.41
N LEU A 64 9.83 -7.56 -9.60
CA LEU A 64 9.97 -8.24 -10.89
C LEU A 64 11.22 -7.73 -11.58
N PHE A 65 12.14 -8.63 -11.93
CA PHE A 65 13.40 -8.26 -12.57
C PHE A 65 13.23 -8.13 -14.08
N GLY A 66 13.72 -7.01 -14.61
CA GLY A 66 13.82 -6.79 -16.06
C GLY A 66 15.07 -7.42 -16.66
N ARG A 67 15.23 -7.27 -17.97
CA ARG A 67 16.47 -7.62 -18.69
C ARG A 67 17.62 -6.66 -18.37
N GLN A 68 17.31 -5.48 -17.86
CA GLN A 68 18.21 -4.41 -17.46
C GLN A 68 17.81 -3.96 -16.06
N THR A 69 18.71 -3.24 -15.37
CA THR A 69 18.41 -2.65 -14.07
C THR A 69 17.57 -1.38 -14.17
N GLN A 70 17.53 -0.74 -15.35
CA GLN A 70 16.80 0.51 -15.59
C GLN A 70 15.99 0.48 -16.89
N PRO A 71 14.84 1.20 -16.96
CA PRO A 71 14.28 2.00 -15.86
C PRO A 71 13.64 1.13 -14.78
N THR A 72 13.82 1.48 -13.52
CA THR A 72 13.09 0.88 -12.40
C THR A 72 11.86 1.74 -12.09
N VAL A 73 10.68 1.14 -12.14
CA VAL A 73 9.42 1.79 -11.71
C VAL A 73 9.00 1.21 -10.37
N MET A 74 8.66 2.07 -9.41
CA MET A 74 8.09 1.67 -8.14
C MET A 74 6.60 2.02 -8.10
N LEU A 75 5.77 1.03 -7.76
CA LEU A 75 4.39 1.22 -7.33
C LEU A 75 4.40 1.20 -5.80
N ASN A 76 3.89 2.24 -5.16
CA ASN A 76 3.83 2.32 -3.71
C ASN A 76 2.42 2.64 -3.22
N ALA A 77 2.02 1.97 -2.15
CA ALA A 77 0.83 2.25 -1.37
C ALA A 77 1.12 1.81 0.08
N HIS A 78 0.50 2.47 1.05
CA HIS A 78 0.68 2.12 2.46
C HIS A 78 -0.29 1.01 2.90
N MET A 79 0.11 0.29 3.93
CA MET A 79 -0.64 -0.83 4.52
C MET A 79 -1.40 -0.42 5.78
N ASP A 80 -0.94 0.64 6.44
CA ASP A 80 -1.56 1.12 7.65
C ASP A 80 -2.90 1.78 7.38
N THR A 81 -3.63 2.03 8.45
CA THR A 81 -4.86 2.81 8.42
C THR A 81 -4.86 3.74 9.62
N ALA A 82 -5.60 4.84 9.51
CA ALA A 82 -6.05 5.58 10.67
C ALA A 82 -6.81 4.69 11.67
N GLU A 83 -7.07 5.23 12.86
CA GLU A 83 -7.94 4.57 13.84
C GLU A 83 -9.38 4.46 13.32
N ALA A 84 -10.03 3.33 13.59
CA ALA A 84 -11.40 3.08 13.13
C ALA A 84 -12.44 4.04 13.74
N GLY A 85 -12.09 4.73 14.81
CA GLY A 85 -13.00 5.57 15.58
C GLY A 85 -14.10 4.76 16.28
N GLU A 86 -15.19 5.43 16.62
CA GLU A 86 -16.32 4.80 17.32
C GLU A 86 -17.10 3.85 16.41
N SER A 87 -17.38 2.64 16.91
CA SER A 87 -18.12 1.63 16.13
C SER A 87 -19.51 2.10 15.70
N ALA A 88 -20.17 2.99 16.44
CA ALA A 88 -21.50 3.50 16.12
C ALA A 88 -21.51 4.45 14.90
N ALA A 89 -20.36 5.01 14.53
CA ALA A 89 -20.24 5.83 13.33
C ALA A 89 -20.31 5.00 12.03
N TRP A 90 -20.16 3.69 12.15
CA TRP A 90 -20.19 2.78 11.00
C TRP A 90 -21.54 2.09 10.85
N SER A 91 -22.06 2.06 9.62
CA SER A 91 -23.29 1.30 9.28
C SER A 91 -23.09 -0.23 9.35
N THR A 92 -21.84 -0.68 9.22
CA THR A 92 -21.37 -2.07 9.27
C THR A 92 -19.96 -2.06 9.89
N SER A 93 -19.43 -3.19 10.38
CA SER A 93 -18.06 -3.20 10.93
C SER A 93 -17.04 -2.56 9.98
N ALA A 94 -16.17 -1.70 10.53
CA ALA A 94 -15.09 -1.03 9.79
C ALA A 94 -14.17 -2.03 9.06
N HIS A 95 -14.06 -3.25 9.58
CA HIS A 95 -13.19 -4.29 9.04
C HIS A 95 -13.97 -5.39 8.28
N ALA A 96 -15.23 -5.15 7.88
CA ALA A 96 -16.02 -6.17 7.19
C ALA A 96 -15.52 -6.44 5.75
N GLY A 97 -15.12 -5.39 5.02
CA GLY A 97 -14.80 -5.47 3.60
C GLY A 97 -16.02 -5.85 2.77
N ASP A 98 -17.17 -5.22 3.05
CA ASP A 98 -18.43 -5.54 2.38
C ASP A 98 -18.53 -4.85 1.02
N VAL A 99 -19.07 -5.56 0.03
CA VAL A 99 -19.39 -4.98 -1.28
C VAL A 99 -20.89 -4.78 -1.36
N ARG A 100 -21.32 -3.53 -1.55
CA ARG A 100 -22.73 -3.14 -1.71
C ARG A 100 -22.84 -2.24 -2.92
N ASP A 101 -23.72 -2.56 -3.85
CA ASP A 101 -23.95 -1.79 -5.08
C ASP A 101 -22.63 -1.47 -5.83
N ASP A 102 -21.78 -2.49 -6.01
CA ASP A 102 -20.44 -2.42 -6.63
C ASP A 102 -19.42 -1.51 -5.91
N VAL A 103 -19.71 -1.08 -4.68
CA VAL A 103 -18.80 -0.30 -3.84
C VAL A 103 -18.25 -1.16 -2.71
N LEU A 104 -16.92 -1.18 -2.58
CA LEU A 104 -16.22 -1.81 -1.46
C LEU A 104 -16.17 -0.87 -0.25
N TYR A 105 -16.73 -1.31 0.87
CA TYR A 105 -16.78 -0.57 2.13
C TYR A 105 -15.85 -1.19 3.19
N GLY A 106 -15.15 -0.31 3.89
CA GLY A 106 -14.34 -0.63 5.06
C GLY A 106 -13.27 0.42 5.30
N LEU A 107 -12.74 0.45 6.52
CA LEU A 107 -11.56 1.24 6.85
C LEU A 107 -10.39 0.77 6.02
N GLY A 108 -9.73 1.73 5.39
CA GLY A 108 -8.66 1.46 4.46
C GLY A 108 -9.09 1.13 3.03
N ALA A 109 -10.39 0.99 2.74
CA ALA A 109 -10.84 0.61 1.40
C ALA A 109 -10.36 1.59 0.32
N SER A 110 -10.60 2.89 0.53
CA SER A 110 -10.07 3.95 -0.36
C SER A 110 -8.61 4.28 -0.05
N ASP A 111 -8.25 4.33 1.23
CA ASP A 111 -6.97 4.84 1.72
C ASP A 111 -6.26 3.82 2.63
N CYS A 112 -5.41 2.93 2.13
CA CYS A 112 -4.96 2.80 0.74
C CYS A 112 -4.99 1.35 0.23
N LYS A 113 -5.81 0.49 0.86
CA LYS A 113 -5.80 -0.98 0.64
C LYS A 113 -6.29 -1.40 -0.74
N ALA A 114 -7.28 -0.71 -1.34
CA ALA A 114 -7.66 -1.01 -2.72
C ALA A 114 -6.58 -0.59 -3.73
N GLY A 115 -5.92 0.55 -3.49
CA GLY A 115 -4.77 0.99 -4.28
C GLY A 115 -3.62 -0.01 -4.23
N LEU A 116 -3.29 -0.48 -3.02
CA LEU A 116 -2.30 -1.53 -2.80
C LEU A 116 -2.65 -2.83 -3.53
N ALA A 117 -3.87 -3.33 -3.38
CA ALA A 117 -4.33 -4.53 -4.07
C ALA A 117 -4.24 -4.38 -5.59
N ALA A 118 -4.66 -3.23 -6.14
CA ALA A 118 -4.56 -2.95 -7.56
C ALA A 118 -3.11 -2.97 -8.07
N GLN A 119 -2.17 -2.35 -7.35
CA GLN A 119 -0.76 -2.34 -7.72
C GLN A 119 -0.12 -3.73 -7.68
N ILE A 120 -0.42 -4.54 -6.66
CA ILE A 120 0.07 -5.92 -6.56
C ILE A 120 -0.45 -6.78 -7.72
N TYR A 121 -1.73 -6.67 -8.05
CA TYR A 121 -2.31 -7.43 -9.16
C TYR A 121 -1.90 -6.88 -10.54
N ALA A 122 -1.54 -5.60 -10.66
CA ALA A 122 -0.93 -5.06 -11.86
C ALA A 122 0.44 -5.71 -12.13
N ALA A 123 1.27 -5.87 -11.09
CA ALA A 123 2.53 -6.61 -11.19
C ALA A 123 2.29 -8.09 -11.51
N CYS A 124 1.30 -8.74 -10.89
CA CYS A 124 0.91 -10.11 -11.23
C CYS A 124 0.51 -10.25 -12.71
N LEU A 125 -0.29 -9.32 -13.22
CA LEU A 125 -0.70 -9.30 -14.62
C LEU A 125 0.52 -9.22 -15.55
N LEU A 126 1.48 -8.34 -15.25
CA LEU A 126 2.74 -8.23 -16.00
C LEU A 126 3.55 -9.52 -15.94
N LYS A 127 3.74 -10.10 -14.74
CA LYS A 127 4.44 -11.36 -14.57
C LYS A 127 3.80 -12.49 -15.37
N ARG A 128 2.48 -12.65 -15.27
CA ARG A 128 1.73 -13.68 -15.98
C ARG A 128 1.73 -13.44 -17.49
N SER A 129 1.80 -12.19 -17.96
CA SER A 129 1.78 -11.83 -19.39
C SER A 129 2.94 -12.41 -20.21
N LEU A 130 4.03 -12.84 -19.55
CA LEU A 130 5.28 -13.28 -20.17
C LEU A 130 5.91 -12.22 -21.10
N LEU A 131 5.49 -10.96 -20.97
CA LEU A 131 6.12 -9.85 -21.67
C LEU A 131 7.48 -9.57 -21.04
N PRO A 132 8.56 -9.48 -21.83
CA PRO A 132 9.87 -9.17 -21.28
C PRO A 132 9.89 -7.72 -20.79
N LEU A 133 10.05 -7.54 -19.47
CA LEU A 133 10.28 -6.23 -18.89
C LEU A 133 11.68 -5.73 -19.25
N ARG A 134 11.79 -4.47 -19.68
CA ARG A 134 13.08 -3.85 -19.95
C ARG A 134 13.85 -3.63 -18.66
N GLY A 135 13.25 -2.91 -17.71
CA GLY A 135 13.81 -2.67 -16.39
C GLY A 135 12.95 -3.28 -15.27
N ASN A 136 13.27 -2.97 -14.03
CA ASN A 136 12.62 -3.59 -12.87
C ASN A 136 11.26 -2.95 -12.57
N LEU A 137 10.35 -3.75 -12.00
CA LEU A 137 9.15 -3.26 -11.33
C LEU A 137 9.27 -3.59 -9.84
N ILE A 138 9.12 -2.58 -9.00
CA ILE A 138 9.05 -2.72 -7.55
C ILE A 138 7.62 -2.43 -7.13
N VAL A 139 7.05 -3.27 -6.27
CA VAL A 139 5.82 -2.96 -5.53
C VAL A 139 6.20 -2.87 -4.07
N ALA A 140 6.05 -1.68 -3.50
CA ALA A 140 6.40 -1.38 -2.11
C ALA A 140 5.13 -1.12 -1.31
N ALA A 141 4.80 -2.05 -0.42
CA ALA A 141 3.74 -1.87 0.58
C ALA A 141 4.38 -1.29 1.85
N THR A 142 4.17 -0.01 2.11
CA THR A 142 4.86 0.71 3.20
C THR A 142 4.06 0.77 4.49
N VAL A 143 4.75 1.00 5.60
CA VAL A 143 4.14 1.16 6.93
C VAL A 143 4.21 2.60 7.43
N SER A 144 3.38 2.91 8.43
CA SER A 144 3.39 4.17 9.19
C SER A 144 3.35 5.43 8.32
N GLU A 145 2.44 5.46 7.35
CA GLU A 145 2.12 6.65 6.55
C GLU A 145 1.21 7.60 7.34
N GLU A 146 0.16 7.06 7.96
CA GLU A 146 -0.96 7.82 8.56
C GLU A 146 -0.55 8.63 9.80
N GLN A 147 0.59 8.31 10.41
CA GLN A 147 1.18 9.10 11.51
C GLN A 147 1.92 10.36 11.02
N GLY A 148 1.99 10.54 9.70
CA GLY A 148 2.76 11.59 9.07
C GLY A 148 4.26 11.29 8.99
N GLY A 149 4.94 12.01 8.11
CA GLY A 149 6.39 11.91 7.93
C GLY A 149 6.85 10.70 7.13
N SER A 150 5.96 9.76 6.76
CA SER A 150 6.20 8.63 5.85
C SER A 150 7.43 7.81 6.25
N LEU A 151 7.53 7.43 7.53
CA LEU A 151 8.73 6.84 8.12
C LEU A 151 9.15 5.55 7.41
N GLY A 152 8.20 4.66 7.11
CA GLY A 152 8.46 3.42 6.36
C GLY A 152 9.04 3.69 4.98
N LEU A 153 8.43 4.58 4.21
CA LEU A 153 8.90 4.96 2.87
C LEU A 153 10.29 5.64 2.91
N ARG A 154 10.56 6.48 3.91
CA ARG A 154 11.87 7.13 4.07
C ARG A 154 12.98 6.12 4.33
N HIS A 155 12.75 5.15 5.21
CA HIS A 155 13.71 4.07 5.46
C HIS A 155 13.92 3.22 4.20
N LEU A 156 12.82 2.82 3.54
CA LEU A 156 12.85 2.04 2.30
C LEU A 156 13.75 2.70 1.24
N MET A 157 13.59 4.01 1.02
CA MET A 157 14.32 4.76 0.00
C MET A 157 15.78 5.05 0.38
N ARG A 158 16.09 5.21 1.67
CA ARG A 158 17.44 5.58 2.14
C ARG A 158 18.34 4.37 2.36
N ASP A 159 17.77 3.27 2.85
CA ASP A 159 18.52 2.15 3.38
C ASP A 159 18.22 0.87 2.60
N THR A 160 16.95 0.46 2.58
CA THR A 160 16.55 -0.85 2.04
C THR A 160 16.83 -0.98 0.55
N LEU A 161 16.28 -0.11 -0.31
CA LEU A 161 16.46 -0.21 -1.76
C LEU A 161 17.93 -0.03 -2.18
N PRO A 162 18.69 0.95 -1.65
CA PRO A 162 20.11 1.06 -1.91
C PRO A 162 20.92 -0.18 -1.51
N SER A 163 20.60 -0.81 -0.37
CA SER A 163 21.27 -2.06 0.05
C SER A 163 21.06 -3.23 -0.92
N LEU A 164 19.99 -3.18 -1.71
CA LEU A 164 19.66 -4.16 -2.75
C LEU A 164 20.23 -3.77 -4.12
N GLY A 165 20.91 -2.64 -4.24
CA GLY A 165 21.36 -2.08 -5.52
C GLY A 165 20.21 -1.63 -6.42
N LEU A 166 19.08 -1.23 -5.83
CA LEU A 166 17.89 -0.78 -6.53
C LEU A 166 17.69 0.72 -6.32
N GLN A 167 17.34 1.41 -7.40
CA GLN A 167 17.00 2.83 -7.37
C GLN A 167 15.83 3.07 -8.33
N PRO A 168 14.62 3.43 -7.82
CA PRO A 168 13.50 3.80 -8.67
C PRO A 168 13.80 5.06 -9.48
N ASP A 169 13.56 5.02 -10.78
CA ASP A 169 13.58 6.18 -11.68
C ASP A 169 12.22 6.90 -11.68
N PHE A 170 11.14 6.14 -11.45
CA PHE A 170 9.77 6.65 -11.37
C PHE A 170 9.02 6.00 -10.22
N VAL A 171 8.12 6.76 -9.60
CA VAL A 171 7.24 6.28 -8.53
C VAL A 171 5.80 6.63 -8.86
N VAL A 172 4.89 5.66 -8.69
CA VAL A 172 3.44 5.86 -8.77
C VAL A 172 2.86 5.53 -7.40
N LEU A 173 2.23 6.52 -6.78
CA LEU A 173 1.53 6.36 -5.49
C LEU A 173 0.11 5.86 -5.73
N GLY A 174 -0.35 4.93 -4.89
CA GLY A 174 -1.66 4.28 -4.97
C GLY A 174 -2.81 5.07 -4.33
N GLU A 175 -2.54 6.32 -3.94
CA GLU A 175 -3.43 7.18 -3.18
C GLU A 175 -4.76 7.49 -3.89
N PRO A 176 -5.84 7.76 -3.14
CA PRO A 176 -7.16 8.01 -3.69
C PRO A 176 -7.25 9.40 -4.35
N THR A 177 -7.05 9.46 -5.66
CA THR A 177 -7.14 10.70 -6.46
C THR A 177 -8.34 10.77 -7.41
N SER A 178 -9.30 9.85 -7.26
CA SER A 178 -10.40 9.67 -8.23
C SER A 178 -9.88 9.49 -9.67
N LEU A 179 -8.79 8.73 -9.84
CA LEU A 179 -8.11 8.46 -11.12
C LEU A 179 -7.54 9.71 -11.83
N SER A 180 -7.42 10.83 -11.12
CA SER A 180 -6.75 12.01 -11.63
C SER A 180 -5.25 11.97 -11.35
N ILE A 181 -4.45 12.64 -12.19
CA ILE A 181 -2.99 12.70 -12.03
C ILE A 181 -2.65 13.86 -11.11
N TYR A 182 -2.02 13.55 -9.99
CA TYR A 182 -1.42 14.52 -9.07
C TYR A 182 0.09 14.31 -9.07
N TYR A 183 0.85 15.41 -9.20
CA TYR A 183 2.32 15.41 -9.25
C TYR A 183 2.95 16.23 -8.12
N GLY A 184 2.15 16.61 -7.11
CA GLY A 184 2.58 17.34 -5.94
C GLY A 184 1.53 17.25 -4.83
N HIS A 185 1.98 17.42 -3.60
CA HIS A 185 1.17 17.49 -2.40
C HIS A 185 1.71 18.60 -1.49
N ASP A 186 0.88 19.05 -0.55
CA ASP A 186 1.31 20.05 0.43
C ASP A 186 2.29 19.46 1.45
N GLY A 187 3.10 20.32 2.05
CA GLY A 187 3.84 19.97 3.26
C GLY A 187 2.96 20.06 4.50
N SER A 188 3.35 19.39 5.58
CA SER A 188 2.65 19.44 6.86
C SER A 188 3.56 19.93 7.99
N ALA A 189 3.04 20.74 8.90
CA ALA A 189 3.67 21.07 10.17
C ALA A 189 2.65 20.93 11.28
N MET A 190 2.97 20.12 12.30
CA MET A 190 2.14 19.91 13.48
C MET A 190 2.87 20.49 14.69
N PHE A 191 2.15 21.28 15.49
CA PHE A 191 2.68 21.94 16.68
C PHE A 191 1.91 21.46 17.90
N GLU A 192 2.63 20.99 18.92
CA GLU A 192 2.07 20.74 20.24
C GLU A 192 2.35 21.95 21.14
N VAL A 193 1.30 22.52 21.73
CA VAL A 193 1.41 23.67 22.65
C VAL A 193 0.95 23.20 24.03
N VAL A 194 1.90 23.01 24.93
CA VAL A 194 1.64 22.66 26.32
C VAL A 194 1.67 23.93 27.17
N ILE A 195 0.60 24.17 27.92
CA ILE A 195 0.50 25.30 28.85
C ILE A 195 0.36 24.74 30.26
N ASP A 196 1.40 24.92 31.07
CA ASP A 196 1.38 24.58 32.48
C ASP A 196 0.86 25.76 33.31
N GLY A 197 -0.08 25.50 34.22
CA GLY A 197 -0.62 26.51 35.13
C GLY A 197 -1.02 25.89 36.47
N PRO A 198 -1.02 26.67 37.57
CA PRO A 198 -1.48 26.17 38.86
C PRO A 198 -2.99 25.86 38.81
N ASP A 199 -3.39 24.70 39.31
CA ASP A 199 -4.80 24.38 39.58
C ASP A 199 -5.30 25.27 40.73
N ARG A 200 -6.01 26.35 40.37
CA ARG A 200 -6.54 27.32 41.34
C ARG A 200 -7.85 26.88 42.00
N PHE A 201 -8.36 25.69 41.67
CA PHE A 201 -9.68 25.20 42.13
C PHE A 201 -9.61 23.87 42.89
N GLN A 202 -8.45 23.51 43.46
CA GLN A 202 -8.42 22.46 44.49
C GLN A 202 -9.23 22.92 45.71
N VAL A 203 -10.50 22.48 45.79
CA VAL A 203 -11.36 22.50 46.97
C VAL A 203 -11.35 21.12 47.61
#